data_AF-Q6WAT3-F1
#
_entry.id   AF-Q6WAT3-F1
#
_cell.length_a   1.000
_cell.length_b   1.000
_cell.length_c   1.000
_cell.angle_alpha   90.00
_cell.angle_beta   90.00
_cell.angle_gamma   90.00
#
_symmetry.space_group_name_H-M   'P 1'
#
loop_
_entity.id
_entity.type
_entity.pdbx_description
1 polymer ?
#
loop_
_entity_poly.entity_id
_entity_poly.type
_entity_poly.pdbx_seq_one_letter_code
_entity_poly.pdbx_strand_id
1 'polypeptide(L)' 'MGNIVYTLTNRRHLEKCIAYAESHDQALVGDKSLAFWLMDAEMYTNMSVLTPFTPVIDRGIQLHKMIRLITHALGGE' A
#
# COMPACT_ATOMS: atom_id res chain seq x y z
N MET A 1 -2.62 -11.04 11.46
CA MET A 1 -1.92 -11.54 10.25
C MET A 1 -2.75 -12.52 9.43
N GLY A 2 -3.46 -13.50 10.04
CA GLY A 2 -4.23 -14.49 9.27
C GLY A 2 -5.24 -13.91 8.26
N ASN A 3 -5.94 -12.83 8.61
CA ASN A 3 -6.90 -12.20 7.70
C ASN A 3 -6.25 -11.65 6.43
N ILE A 4 -5.05 -11.04 6.52
CA ILE A 4 -4.34 -10.49 5.36
C ILE A 4 -3.98 -11.61 4.39
N VAL A 5 -3.41 -12.70 4.92
CA VAL A 5 -3.04 -13.87 4.11
C VAL A 5 -4.28 -14.45 3.45
N TYR A 6 -5.34 -14.70 4.24
CA TYR A 6 -6.59 -15.23 3.72
C TYR A 6 -7.16 -14.37 2.59
N THR A 7 -7.21 -13.04 2.75
CA THR A 7 -7.72 -12.14 1.70
C THR A 7 -6.89 -12.21 0.41
N LEU A 8 -5.56 -12.33 0.51
CA LEU A 8 -4.68 -12.38 -0.66
C LEU A 8 -4.70 -13.76 -1.37
N THR A 9 -4.87 -14.84 -0.62
CA THR A 9 -4.75 -16.20 -1.16
C THR A 9 -6.09 -16.90 -1.41
N ASN A 10 -7.22 -16.35 -0.96
CA ASN A 10 -8.54 -16.93 -1.19
C ASN A 10 -9.02 -16.70 -2.62
N ARG A 11 -8.49 -17.50 -3.55
CA ARG A 11 -8.74 -17.43 -4.99
C ARG A 11 -9.07 -18.82 -5.53
N ARG A 12 -9.77 -18.89 -6.66
CA ARG A 12 -10.21 -20.15 -7.24
C ARG A 12 -9.06 -20.84 -7.97
N HIS A 13 -8.86 -22.13 -7.71
CA HIS A 13 -7.87 -22.91 -8.44
C HIS A 13 -8.22 -22.92 -9.94
N LEU A 14 -7.20 -22.75 -10.80
CA LEU A 14 -7.32 -22.63 -12.26
C LEU A 14 -7.96 -21.32 -12.79
N GLU A 15 -8.22 -20.33 -11.93
CA GLU A 15 -8.68 -19.00 -12.35
C GLU A 15 -7.63 -17.94 -11.98
N LYS A 16 -6.93 -17.42 -13.00
CA LYS A 16 -5.89 -16.39 -12.80
C LYS A 16 -6.49 -15.07 -12.32
N CYS A 17 -5.80 -14.40 -11.39
CA CYS A 17 -6.24 -13.13 -10.83
C CYS A 17 -5.17 -12.04 -10.95
N ILE A 18 -5.57 -10.83 -11.34
CA ILE A 18 -4.70 -9.66 -11.32
C ILE A 18 -4.80 -9.00 -9.95
N ALA A 19 -3.69 -8.96 -9.22
CA ALA A 19 -3.62 -8.33 -7.91
C ALA A 19 -3.04 -6.91 -7.98
N TYR A 20 -3.67 -5.99 -7.27
CA TYR A 20 -3.21 -4.62 -7.11
C TYR A 20 -3.48 -4.15 -5.67
N ALA A 21 -2.59 -3.32 -5.12
CA ALA A 21 -2.68 -2.84 -3.75
C ALA A 21 -3.62 -1.63 -3.59
N GLU A 22 -3.83 -0.89 -4.67
CA GLU A 22 -4.77 0.24 -4.77
C GLU A 22 -5.22 0.37 -6.23
N SER A 23 -6.43 0.88 -6.46
CA SER A 23 -7.00 1.10 -7.81
C SER A 23 -6.86 2.54 -8.28
N HIS A 24 -7.22 2.81 -9.53
CA HIS A 24 -7.22 4.16 -10.09
C HIS A 24 -8.30 5.06 -9.44
N ASP A 25 -9.42 4.49 -8.98
CA ASP A 25 -10.48 5.24 -8.31
C ASP A 25 -10.00 5.84 -6.99
N GLN A 26 -9.12 5.13 -6.27
CA GLN A 26 -8.57 5.60 -5.00
C GLN A 26 -7.60 6.79 -5.15
N ALA A 27 -7.21 7.10 -6.39
CA ALA A 27 -6.44 8.30 -6.72
C ALA A 27 -7.32 9.53 -7.03
N LEU A 28 -8.64 9.36 -7.12
CA LEU A 28 -9.59 10.43 -7.40
C LEU A 28 -10.01 11.18 -6.13
N VAL A 29 -10.59 12.36 -6.33
CA VAL A 29 -11.15 13.16 -5.25
C VAL A 29 -12.31 12.40 -4.60
N GLY A 30 -12.24 12.22 -3.28
CA GLY A 30 -13.25 11.49 -2.51
C GLY A 30 -12.71 10.25 -1.81
N ASP A 31 -11.51 9.79 -2.20
CA ASP A 31 -10.75 8.77 -1.49
C ASP A 31 -9.29 9.23 -1.29
N LYS A 32 -8.46 8.37 -0.70
CA LYS A 32 -7.04 8.60 -0.45
C LYS A 32 -6.21 7.47 -1.06
N SER A 33 -5.10 7.82 -1.70
CA SER A 33 -4.08 6.85 -2.10
C SER A 33 -3.45 6.17 -0.88
N LEU A 34 -2.81 5.02 -1.09
CA LEU A 34 -2.10 4.30 -0.04
C LEU A 34 -1.04 5.18 0.64
N ALA A 35 -0.32 5.98 -0.15
CA ALA A 35 0.66 6.94 0.35
C ALA A 35 0.02 7.97 1.28
N PHE A 36 -1.15 8.50 0.92
CA PHE A 36 -1.82 9.53 1.71
C PHE A 36 -2.49 8.94 2.97
N TRP A 37 -2.97 7.70 2.92
CA TRP A 37 -3.38 6.95 4.12
C TRP A 37 -2.24 6.76 5.13
N LEU A 38 -1.00 6.64 4.65
CA LEU A 38 0.16 6.32 5.49
C LEU A 38 0.89 7.54 6.04
N MET A 39 0.93 8.65 5.29
CA MET A 39 1.77 9.82 5.58
C MET A 39 0.98 11.11 5.76
N ASP A 40 -0.26 11.18 5.27
CA ASP A 40 -1.19 12.32 5.38
C ASP A 40 -0.48 13.68 5.17
N ALA A 41 -0.64 14.63 6.10
CA ALA A 41 -0.03 15.96 5.97
C ALA A 41 1.50 15.97 5.85
N GLU A 42 2.20 15.00 6.45
CA GLU A 42 3.67 14.94 6.41
C GLU A 42 4.20 14.59 5.02
N MET A 43 3.36 14.04 4.14
CA MET A 43 3.69 13.84 2.72
C MET A 43 4.10 15.16 2.04
N TYR A 44 3.59 16.31 2.51
CA TYR A 44 3.91 17.62 1.96
C TYR A 44 5.15 18.27 2.58
N THR A 45 5.54 17.88 3.79
CA THR A 45 6.56 18.59 4.58
C THR A 45 7.84 17.81 4.81
N ASN A 46 7.79 16.46 4.80
CA ASN A 46 8.88 15.62 5.28
C ASN A 46 9.37 14.58 4.25
N MET A 47 8.99 14.74 2.98
CA MET A 47 9.45 13.87 1.88
C MET A 47 10.81 14.27 1.30
N SER A 48 11.37 15.41 1.71
CA SER A 48 12.71 15.83 1.29
C SER A 48 13.78 15.14 2.13
N VAL A 49 14.86 14.70 1.50
CA VAL A 49 16.05 14.19 2.21
C VAL A 49 16.76 15.27 3.04
N LEU A 50 16.40 16.54 2.88
CA LEU A 50 16.92 17.67 3.65
C LEU A 50 16.06 17.99 4.88
N THR A 51 14.88 17.38 5.00
CA THR A 51 13.96 17.55 6.13
C THR A 51 14.11 16.42 7.13
N PRO A 52 13.70 16.60 8.40
CA PRO A 52 13.76 15.53 9.40
C PRO A 52 13.00 14.28 8.92
N PHE A 53 13.65 13.13 9.05
CA PHE A 53 13.06 11.84 8.77
C PHE A 53 12.22 11.39 9.97
N THR A 54 10.94 11.77 9.96
CA THR A 54 10.04 11.53 11.08
C THR A 54 9.66 10.05 11.18
N PRO A 55 9.23 9.58 12.37
CA PRO A 55 8.70 8.23 12.51
C PRO A 55 7.48 7.93 11.63
N VAL A 56 6.68 8.96 11.28
CA VAL A 56 5.51 8.83 10.39
C VAL A 56 5.97 8.55 8.96
N ILE A 57 6.92 9.33 8.43
CA ILE A 57 7.47 9.11 7.09
C ILE A 57 8.24 7.79 7.01
N ASP A 58 9.04 7.45 8.03
CA ASP A 58 9.75 6.17 8.05
C ASP A 58 8.76 5.01 7.96
N ARG A 59 7.78 4.95 8.88
CA ARG A 59 6.72 3.93 8.86
C ARG A 59 5.96 3.92 7.54
N GLY A 60 5.62 5.09 7.01
CA GLY A 60 4.89 5.22 5.75
C GLY A 60 5.65 4.60 4.58
N ILE A 61 6.94 4.90 4.44
CA ILE A 61 7.80 4.33 3.41
C ILE A 61 7.94 2.81 3.57
N GLN A 62 8.17 2.31 4.80
CA GLN A 62 8.32 0.88 5.00
C GLN A 62 7.02 0.12 4.68
N LEU A 63 5.87 0.58 5.18
CA LEU A 63 4.59 -0.07 4.93
C LEU A 63 4.14 0.04 3.47
N HIS A 64 4.38 1.18 2.81
CA HIS A 64 4.05 1.34 1.39
C HIS A 64 4.82 0.32 0.52
N LYS A 65 6.05 -0.04 0.90
CA LYS A 65 6.80 -1.13 0.26
C LYS A 65 6.26 -2.51 0.65
N MET A 66 6.02 -2.77 1.94
CA MET A 66 5.56 -4.07 2.43
C MET A 66 4.19 -4.46 1.86
N ILE A 67 3.24 -3.53 1.83
CA ILE A 67 1.89 -3.76 1.30
C ILE A 67 1.94 -4.12 -0.18
N ARG A 68 2.68 -3.35 -0.99
CA ARG A 68 2.83 -3.66 -2.42
C ARG A 68 3.56 -4.99 -2.64
N LEU A 69 4.60 -5.26 -1.85
CA LEU A 69 5.35 -6.51 -1.96
C LEU A 69 4.49 -7.73 -1.64
N ILE A 70 3.74 -7.71 -0.54
CA ILE A 70 2.92 -8.86 -0.14
C ILE A 70 1.76 -9.08 -1.13
N THR A 71 1.15 -8.02 -1.66
CA THR A 71 0.13 -8.14 -2.71
C THR A 71 0.73 -8.70 -4.00
N HIS A 72 1.93 -8.26 -4.39
CA HIS A 72 2.60 -8.77 -5.59
C HIS A 72 3.02 -10.23 -5.46
N ALA A 73 3.49 -10.64 -4.28
CA ALA A 73 3.99 -11.99 -4.05
C ALA A 73 2.90 -13.04 -3.78
N LEU A 74 1.79 -12.67 -3.13
CA LEU A 74 0.75 -13.61 -2.69
C LEU A 74 -0.60 -13.43 -3.39
N GLY A 75 -0.83 -12.31 -4.06
CA GLY A 75 -2.18 -11.89 -4.46
C GLY A 75 -2.68 -12.40 -5.81
N GLY A 76 -1.82 -12.88 -6.72
CA GLY A 76 -2.22 -13.09 -8.13
C GLY A 76 -1.27 -13.94 -8.97
N GLU A 77 -1.58 -14.05 -10.26
CA GLU A 77 -0.77 -14.65 -11.34
C GLU A 77 -0.58 -13.70 -12.52
#